data_AF-A0A4Q3HKV1-F1
#
_entry.id   AF-A0A4Q3HKV1-F1
#
_cell.length_a   1.000
_cell.length_b   1.000
_cell.length_c   1.000
_cell.angle_alpha   90.00
_cell.angle_beta   90.00
_cell.angle_gamma   90.00
#
_symmetry.space_group_name_H-M   'P 1'
#
loop_
_entity.id
_entity.type
_entity.pdbx_description
1 polymer ?
#
loop_
_entity_poly.entity_id
_entity_poly.type
_entity_poly.pdbx_seq_one_letter_code
_entity_poly.pdbx_strand_id
1 'polypeptide(L)'
;RQGGILNQTNNLIVKEQMNHGRRLGTPWGISEAAFNALDHQMHYQYTNFGVPTLGLKRGLGQNAVIAPYASILASQYDPIAAVENLNELRKLGALGIYGFHDAVDFTPTRVPEGKRCAVVYNYYAHHHGMSIAAVANVVMNGLLRELFHADPVIEAAELLLQEKAPRDIPVMSAKHEEKPGTGGGELLRPEIRTVTNPATKDRELVLLSNGHYSLMLTATGSGYSRWNNLSVSRWKADPTEDRWGQFIFLRDTTSGEWWSTTAEPRRAEGEQTKTVFGDEKAEFHKTVGELTSTVEVIVGTEHDAEGRRVTLLNMGDEDRFIEVTSYMEPVIAGDDGDSGHPVFSRMFIRTEIGKRGDVIRAWRNKRDLS
;
A
#
# COMPACT_ATOMS: atom_id res chain seq x y z
N ARG A 1 -0.26 -32.54 -6.27
CA ARG A 1 0.23 -33.95 -6.27
C ARG A 1 1.65 -33.99 -5.70
N GLN A 2 2.03 -35.03 -4.98
CA GLN A 2 3.42 -35.20 -4.51
C GLN A 2 4.37 -35.32 -5.70
N GLY A 3 5.57 -34.74 -5.58
CA GLY A 3 6.62 -34.82 -6.62
C GLY A 3 6.66 -33.70 -7.66
N GLY A 4 5.67 -32.80 -7.72
CA GLY A 4 5.69 -31.63 -8.61
C GLY A 4 6.54 -30.46 -8.08
N ILE A 5 6.90 -29.50 -8.96
CA ILE A 5 7.67 -28.30 -8.59
C ILE A 5 6.95 -27.49 -7.51
N LEU A 6 5.66 -27.22 -7.68
CA LEU A 6 4.85 -26.56 -6.65
C LEU A 6 4.88 -27.29 -5.29
N ASN A 7 4.92 -28.63 -5.30
CA ASN A 7 5.07 -29.40 -4.07
C ASN A 7 6.45 -29.19 -3.44
N GLN A 8 7.52 -29.22 -4.23
CA GLN A 8 8.88 -28.94 -3.75
C GLN A 8 9.02 -27.50 -3.23
N THR A 9 8.49 -26.52 -3.95
CA THR A 9 8.46 -25.11 -3.55
C THR A 9 7.75 -24.94 -2.21
N ASN A 10 6.56 -25.53 -2.04
CA ASN A 10 5.83 -25.44 -0.77
C ASN A 10 6.59 -26.11 0.39
N ASN A 11 7.26 -27.25 0.15
CA ASN A 11 8.11 -27.88 1.16
C ASN A 11 9.29 -26.96 1.58
N LEU A 12 9.89 -26.25 0.62
CA LEU A 12 10.96 -25.28 0.91
C LEU A 12 10.43 -24.03 1.63
N ILE A 13 9.25 -23.54 1.27
CA ILE A 13 8.57 -22.44 1.95
C ILE A 13 8.34 -22.78 3.43
N VAL A 14 7.84 -23.97 3.73
CA VAL A 14 7.61 -24.42 5.11
C VAL A 14 8.93 -24.51 5.89
N LYS A 15 10.01 -25.00 5.27
CA LYS A 15 11.35 -24.98 5.89
C LYS A 15 11.86 -23.57 6.16
N GLU A 16 11.64 -22.64 5.23
CA GLU A 16 12.09 -21.27 5.38
C GLU A 16 11.30 -20.51 6.44
N GLN A 17 9.99 -20.79 6.58
CA GLN A 17 9.17 -20.33 7.71
C GLN A 17 9.78 -20.79 9.05
N MET A 18 10.13 -22.07 9.18
CA MET A 18 10.78 -22.60 10.38
C MET A 18 12.12 -21.92 10.66
N ASN A 19 12.98 -21.76 9.63
CA ASN A 19 14.28 -21.11 9.77
C ASN A 19 14.14 -19.66 10.19
N HIS A 20 13.15 -18.95 9.65
CA HIS A 20 12.88 -17.57 10.02
C HIS A 20 12.42 -17.44 11.47
N GLY A 21 11.50 -18.30 11.93
CA GLY A 21 11.12 -18.35 13.35
C GLY A 21 12.32 -18.59 14.27
N ARG A 22 13.21 -19.53 13.91
CA ARG A 22 14.47 -19.77 14.65
C ARG A 22 15.38 -18.55 14.70
N ARG A 23 15.54 -17.81 13.59
CA ARG A 23 16.34 -16.56 13.56
C ARG A 23 15.77 -15.48 14.48
N LEU A 24 14.44 -15.42 14.62
CA LEU A 24 13.76 -14.47 15.49
C LEU A 24 13.66 -14.92 16.96
N GLY A 25 13.94 -16.20 17.26
CA GLY A 25 13.72 -16.76 18.59
C GLY A 25 12.23 -16.93 18.96
N THR A 26 11.37 -17.06 17.95
CA THR A 26 9.92 -17.21 18.09
C THR A 26 9.46 -18.55 17.47
N PRO A 27 8.23 -18.99 17.78
CA PRO A 27 7.55 -19.98 16.94
C PRO A 27 7.45 -19.47 15.48
N TRP A 28 7.09 -20.35 14.55
CA TRP A 28 6.95 -20.04 13.12
C TRP A 28 5.50 -20.07 12.66
N GLY A 29 5.23 -19.55 11.46
CA GLY A 29 3.87 -19.43 10.92
C GLY A 29 3.48 -17.98 10.67
N ILE A 30 4.33 -17.22 9.98
CA ILE A 30 4.03 -15.84 9.62
C ILE A 30 3.13 -15.86 8.38
N SER A 31 1.95 -15.27 8.51
CA SER A 31 0.98 -15.10 7.43
C SER A 31 0.09 -13.89 7.72
N GLU A 32 -0.89 -13.64 6.87
CA GLU A 32 -1.90 -12.61 7.11
C GLU A 32 -2.61 -12.83 8.44
N ALA A 33 -2.62 -11.82 9.30
CA ALA A 33 -3.20 -11.97 10.63
C ALA A 33 -3.53 -10.62 11.26
N ALA A 34 -4.34 -10.68 12.32
CA ALA A 34 -4.46 -9.60 13.27
C ALA A 34 -3.20 -9.49 14.14
N PHE A 35 -2.90 -8.29 14.60
CA PHE A 35 -1.72 -8.00 15.41
C PHE A 35 -2.07 -7.10 16.59
N ASN A 36 -1.15 -6.98 17.56
CA ASN A 36 -1.42 -6.26 18.81
C ASN A 36 -1.29 -4.73 18.64
N ALA A 37 -2.11 -4.17 17.74
CA ALA A 37 -2.41 -2.75 17.67
C ALA A 37 -3.93 -2.59 17.63
N LEU A 38 -4.44 -1.71 18.50
CA LEU A 38 -5.86 -1.46 18.64
C LEU A 38 -6.22 -0.16 17.93
N ASP A 39 -7.35 -0.15 17.22
CA ASP A 39 -7.95 1.08 16.74
C ASP A 39 -8.65 1.87 17.87
N HIS A 40 -9.20 3.03 17.54
CA HIS A 40 -9.95 3.87 18.50
C HIS A 40 -11.20 3.18 19.09
N GLN A 41 -11.67 2.09 18.47
CA GLN A 41 -12.80 1.27 18.91
C GLN A 41 -12.35 0.00 19.66
N MET A 42 -11.05 -0.13 19.95
CA MET A 42 -10.45 -1.28 20.62
C MET A 42 -10.54 -2.60 19.82
N HIS A 43 -10.57 -2.50 18.48
CA HIS A 43 -10.42 -3.68 17.61
C HIS A 43 -8.96 -3.88 17.22
N TYR A 44 -8.52 -5.14 17.19
CA TYR A 44 -7.23 -5.48 16.61
C TYR A 44 -7.19 -5.17 15.11
N GLN A 45 -6.09 -4.57 14.68
CA GLN A 45 -5.84 -4.33 13.26
C GLN A 45 -5.36 -5.59 12.56
N TYR A 46 -5.60 -5.67 11.25
CA TYR A 46 -5.37 -6.84 10.40
C TYR A 46 -4.52 -6.48 9.19
N THR A 47 -3.51 -7.28 8.87
CA THR A 47 -2.64 -7.03 7.71
C THR A 47 -1.90 -8.27 7.23
N ASN A 48 -1.23 -8.13 6.09
CA ASN A 48 -0.40 -9.15 5.48
C ASN A 48 1.01 -9.13 6.08
N PHE A 49 1.39 -10.19 6.80
CA PHE A 49 2.77 -10.45 7.21
C PHE A 49 3.40 -11.50 6.30
N GLY A 50 4.73 -11.53 6.26
CA GLY A 50 5.44 -12.50 5.44
C GLY A 50 6.89 -12.69 5.86
N VAL A 51 7.51 -13.74 5.35
CA VAL A 51 8.94 -13.98 5.51
C VAL A 51 9.68 -13.21 4.41
N PRO A 52 10.67 -12.37 4.73
CA PRO A 52 11.37 -11.52 3.74
C PRO A 52 11.96 -12.26 2.55
N THR A 53 12.52 -13.45 2.80
CA THR A 53 13.17 -14.28 1.78
C THR A 53 12.16 -14.93 0.82
N LEU A 54 10.88 -15.01 1.21
CA LEU A 54 9.80 -15.56 0.38
C LEU A 54 8.96 -14.47 -0.31
N GLY A 55 9.00 -13.23 0.19
CA GLY A 55 8.18 -12.14 -0.29
C GLY A 55 8.80 -11.32 -1.42
N LEU A 56 7.96 -10.81 -2.32
CA LEU A 56 8.34 -9.76 -3.27
C LEU A 56 8.43 -8.38 -2.59
N LYS A 57 7.58 -8.17 -1.57
CA LYS A 57 7.46 -6.93 -0.79
C LYS A 57 8.68 -6.78 0.15
N ARG A 58 9.32 -5.61 0.13
CA ARG A 58 10.39 -5.24 1.07
C ARG A 58 9.81 -4.91 2.44
N GLY A 59 10.61 -4.97 3.50
CA GLY A 59 10.18 -4.58 4.87
C GLY A 59 9.40 -5.63 5.67
N LEU A 60 9.12 -6.81 5.10
CA LEU A 60 8.39 -7.89 5.79
C LEU A 60 9.06 -8.41 7.08
N GLY A 61 10.34 -8.10 7.29
CA GLY A 61 11.15 -8.66 8.39
C GLY A 61 11.05 -7.90 9.71
N GLN A 62 10.31 -6.79 9.74
CA GLN A 62 10.19 -5.91 10.91
C GLN A 62 9.09 -6.35 11.88
N ASN A 63 8.26 -7.34 11.50
CA ASN A 63 7.12 -7.82 12.28
C ASN A 63 7.22 -9.32 12.58
N ALA A 64 7.11 -9.68 13.86
CA ALA A 64 7.17 -11.07 14.32
C ALA A 64 5.78 -11.50 14.81
N VAL A 65 4.81 -11.52 13.90
CA VAL A 65 3.42 -11.93 14.20
C VAL A 65 3.23 -13.36 13.73
N ILE A 66 2.97 -14.27 14.67
CA ILE A 66 2.85 -15.70 14.41
C ILE A 66 1.39 -16.11 14.43
N ALA A 67 0.89 -16.60 13.30
CA ALA A 67 -0.49 -17.01 13.11
C ALA A 67 -0.60 -18.55 13.21
N PRO A 68 -1.31 -19.10 14.22
CA PRO A 68 -1.41 -20.55 14.39
C PRO A 68 -2.00 -21.28 13.19
N TYR A 69 -2.94 -20.66 12.46
CA TYR A 69 -3.55 -21.27 11.28
C TYR A 69 -2.51 -21.56 10.17
N ALA A 70 -1.44 -20.75 10.07
CA ALA A 70 -0.37 -20.97 9.10
C ALA A 70 0.40 -22.26 9.40
N SER A 71 0.64 -22.57 10.68
CA SER A 71 1.22 -23.86 11.10
C SER A 71 0.27 -25.01 10.80
N ILE A 72 -1.05 -24.81 11.00
CA ILE A 72 -2.05 -25.83 10.67
C ILE A 72 -2.09 -26.10 9.16
N LEU A 73 -2.02 -25.06 8.32
CA LEU A 73 -1.92 -25.23 6.86
C LEU A 73 -0.65 -26.02 6.47
N ALA A 74 0.48 -25.70 7.11
CA ALA A 74 1.76 -26.36 6.88
C ALA A 74 1.79 -27.84 7.31
N SER A 75 0.85 -28.29 8.15
CA SER A 75 0.73 -29.71 8.53
C SER A 75 0.50 -30.65 7.33
N GLN A 76 -0.01 -30.12 6.21
CA GLN A 76 -0.16 -30.85 4.95
C GLN A 76 1.19 -31.22 4.29
N TYR A 77 2.30 -30.63 4.76
CA TYR A 77 3.65 -30.87 4.27
C TYR A 77 4.56 -31.47 5.36
N ASP A 78 4.51 -30.93 6.57
CA ASP A 78 5.27 -31.42 7.72
C ASP A 78 4.37 -31.45 8.99
N PRO A 79 3.60 -32.54 9.19
CA PRO A 79 2.64 -32.62 10.28
C PRO A 79 3.31 -32.68 11.65
N ILE A 80 4.51 -33.27 11.76
CA ILE A 80 5.22 -33.40 13.03
C ILE A 80 5.69 -32.01 13.49
N ALA A 81 6.38 -31.27 12.62
CA ALA A 81 6.86 -29.92 12.95
C ALA A 81 5.69 -28.95 13.23
N ALA A 82 4.58 -29.08 12.51
CA ALA A 82 3.39 -28.27 12.74
C ALA A 82 2.81 -28.50 14.15
N VAL A 83 2.68 -29.77 14.59
CA VAL A 83 2.17 -30.11 15.92
C VAL A 83 3.13 -29.64 17.01
N GLU A 84 4.43 -29.77 16.83
CA GLU A 84 5.43 -29.25 17.76
C GLU A 84 5.28 -27.73 17.95
N ASN A 85 5.19 -26.98 16.84
CA ASN A 85 5.02 -25.53 16.88
C ASN A 85 3.68 -25.09 17.50
N LEU A 86 2.58 -25.79 17.18
CA LEU A 86 1.28 -25.53 17.78
C LEU A 86 1.28 -25.80 19.29
N ASN A 87 2.04 -26.79 19.75
CA ASN A 87 2.24 -27.03 21.18
C ASN A 87 3.01 -25.89 21.86
N GLU A 88 3.99 -25.29 21.19
CA GLU A 88 4.65 -24.08 21.69
C GLU A 88 3.71 -22.88 21.76
N LEU A 89 2.94 -22.63 20.70
CA LEU A 89 1.93 -21.57 20.66
C LEU A 89 0.87 -21.76 21.75
N ARG A 90 0.45 -23.00 22.02
CA ARG A 90 -0.46 -23.31 23.13
C ARG A 90 0.14 -22.93 24.50
N LYS A 91 1.43 -23.19 24.74
CA LYS A 91 2.11 -22.79 25.99
C LYS A 91 2.18 -21.27 26.17
N LEU A 92 2.13 -20.52 25.07
CA LEU A 92 2.09 -19.05 25.06
C LEU A 92 0.69 -18.47 25.25
N GLY A 93 -0.34 -19.32 25.42
CA GLY A 93 -1.72 -18.88 25.62
C GLY A 93 -2.50 -18.65 24.32
N ALA A 94 -1.97 -19.08 23.17
CA ALA A 94 -2.65 -18.89 21.88
C ALA A 94 -3.91 -19.75 21.71
N LEU A 95 -4.17 -20.72 22.59
CA LEU A 95 -5.34 -21.59 22.51
C LEU A 95 -6.44 -21.08 23.44
N GLY A 96 -7.57 -20.69 22.85
CA GLY A 96 -8.78 -20.28 23.57
C GLY A 96 -9.92 -21.29 23.46
N ILE A 97 -11.10 -20.88 23.89
CA ILE A 97 -12.30 -21.75 23.97
C ILE A 97 -12.82 -22.21 22.61
N TYR A 98 -12.57 -21.44 21.54
CA TYR A 98 -13.01 -21.76 20.17
C TYR A 98 -11.86 -22.31 19.31
N GLY A 99 -10.75 -22.73 19.94
CA GLY A 99 -9.54 -23.11 19.24
C GLY A 99 -8.48 -22.02 19.30
N PHE A 100 -7.54 -22.03 18.37
CA PHE A 100 -6.46 -21.05 18.37
C PHE A 100 -7.01 -19.65 18.07
N HIS A 101 -6.53 -18.70 18.86
CA HIS A 101 -6.60 -17.27 18.59
C HIS A 101 -5.83 -16.92 17.32
N ASP A 102 -6.12 -15.74 16.78
CA ASP A 102 -5.67 -15.38 15.45
C ASP A 102 -4.14 -15.32 15.31
N ALA A 103 -3.49 -14.74 16.32
CA ALA A 103 -2.04 -14.60 16.33
C ALA A 103 -1.43 -14.45 17.73
N VAL A 104 -0.12 -14.63 17.77
CA VAL A 104 0.76 -14.22 18.87
C VAL A 104 1.76 -13.21 18.31
N ASP A 105 1.70 -11.98 18.81
CA ASP A 105 2.56 -10.89 18.39
C ASP A 105 3.81 -10.82 19.28
N PHE A 106 4.98 -10.96 18.66
CA PHE A 106 6.30 -10.85 19.31
C PHE A 106 7.02 -9.56 18.95
N THR A 107 6.39 -8.64 18.22
CA THR A 107 7.05 -7.39 17.84
C THR A 107 7.34 -6.55 19.10
N PRO A 108 8.61 -6.29 19.45
CA PRO A 108 9.02 -5.80 20.78
C PRO A 108 8.28 -4.56 21.28
N THR A 109 7.90 -3.72 20.35
CA THR A 109 7.27 -2.42 20.53
C THR A 109 5.75 -2.45 20.55
N ARG A 110 5.13 -3.57 20.14
CA ARG A 110 3.69 -3.84 20.33
C ARG A 110 3.44 -4.75 21.52
N VAL A 111 4.47 -5.39 22.07
CA VAL A 111 4.34 -6.20 23.27
C VAL A 111 4.34 -5.31 24.52
N PRO A 112 3.42 -5.51 25.49
CA PRO A 112 3.42 -4.77 26.73
C PRO A 112 4.75 -4.91 27.50
N GLU A 113 5.15 -3.85 28.21
CA GLU A 113 6.39 -3.84 28.97
C GLU A 113 6.47 -5.04 29.95
N GLY A 114 7.63 -5.72 29.96
CA GLY A 114 7.86 -6.91 30.78
C GLY A 114 7.25 -8.22 30.24
N LYS A 115 6.57 -8.21 29.08
CA LYS A 115 6.10 -9.42 28.41
C LYS A 115 6.99 -9.80 27.23
N ARG A 116 6.99 -11.09 26.89
CA ARG A 116 7.69 -11.64 25.71
C ARG A 116 6.84 -11.56 24.43
N CYS A 117 5.53 -11.65 24.57
CA CYS A 117 4.57 -11.62 23.47
C CYS A 117 3.20 -11.13 23.95
N ALA A 118 2.34 -10.77 23.00
CA ALA A 118 0.93 -10.48 23.21
C ALA A 118 0.06 -11.42 22.39
N VAL A 119 -0.93 -12.05 23.02
CA VAL A 119 -1.93 -12.87 22.31
C VAL A 119 -3.00 -11.95 21.74
N VAL A 120 -3.34 -12.16 20.47
CA VAL A 120 -4.37 -11.41 19.75
C VAL A 120 -5.69 -12.18 19.87
N TYR A 121 -6.55 -11.78 20.79
CA TYR A 121 -7.76 -12.54 21.20
C TYR A 121 -8.92 -12.50 20.18
N ASN A 122 -8.63 -12.43 18.89
CA ASN A 122 -9.62 -12.56 17.82
C ASN A 122 -9.77 -14.01 17.34
N TYR A 123 -10.92 -14.27 16.73
CA TYR A 123 -11.19 -15.50 15.97
C TYR A 123 -11.74 -15.13 14.61
N TYR A 124 -11.04 -15.50 13.54
CA TYR A 124 -11.55 -15.35 12.19
C TYR A 124 -12.12 -16.66 11.66
N ALA A 125 -13.38 -16.60 11.23
CA ALA A 125 -14.09 -17.76 10.68
C ALA A 125 -13.36 -18.36 9.47
N HIS A 126 -12.75 -17.53 8.62
CA HIS A 126 -12.01 -18.01 7.44
C HIS A 126 -10.68 -18.69 7.84
N HIS A 127 -9.94 -18.18 8.83
CA HIS A 127 -8.75 -18.85 9.37
C HIS A 127 -9.07 -20.20 10.01
N HIS A 128 -10.19 -20.29 10.74
CA HIS A 128 -10.68 -21.56 11.28
C HIS A 128 -11.16 -22.51 10.19
N GLY A 129 -11.88 -22.01 9.18
CA GLY A 129 -12.29 -22.80 8.02
C GLY A 129 -11.10 -23.42 7.27
N MET A 130 -10.07 -22.62 7.00
CA MET A 130 -8.81 -23.10 6.43
C MET A 130 -8.12 -24.15 7.31
N SER A 131 -8.11 -23.92 8.63
CA SER A 131 -7.51 -24.85 9.60
C SER A 131 -8.22 -26.20 9.58
N ILE A 132 -9.56 -26.20 9.63
CA ILE A 132 -10.37 -27.43 9.58
C ILE A 132 -10.14 -28.17 8.26
N ALA A 133 -10.12 -27.47 7.13
CA ALA A 133 -9.87 -28.07 5.83
C ALA A 133 -8.48 -28.70 5.74
N ALA A 134 -7.44 -28.04 6.27
CA ALA A 134 -6.09 -28.58 6.32
C ALA A 134 -5.99 -29.83 7.20
N VAL A 135 -6.57 -29.80 8.41
CA VAL A 135 -6.60 -30.98 9.29
C VAL A 135 -7.35 -32.14 8.63
N ALA A 136 -8.50 -31.87 8.01
CA ALA A 136 -9.25 -32.89 7.27
C ALA A 136 -8.43 -33.48 6.13
N ASN A 137 -7.71 -32.65 5.36
CA ASN A 137 -6.79 -33.15 4.32
C ASN A 137 -5.65 -34.00 4.89
N VAL A 138 -5.11 -33.67 6.06
CA VAL A 138 -4.06 -34.49 6.68
C VAL A 138 -4.61 -35.84 7.17
N VAL A 139 -5.73 -35.82 7.90
CA VAL A 139 -6.30 -37.01 8.55
C VAL A 139 -7.02 -37.92 7.57
N MET A 140 -7.66 -37.35 6.55
CA MET A 140 -8.42 -38.08 5.52
C MET A 140 -7.61 -38.23 4.22
N ASN A 141 -6.28 -38.16 4.29
CA ASN A 141 -5.38 -38.39 3.16
C ASN A 141 -5.69 -37.56 1.89
N GLY A 142 -6.12 -36.31 2.07
CA GLY A 142 -6.35 -35.36 1.00
C GLY A 142 -7.73 -35.42 0.35
N LEU A 143 -8.72 -36.03 1.02
CA LEU A 143 -10.07 -36.20 0.48
C LEU A 143 -10.72 -34.90 -0.02
N LEU A 144 -10.60 -33.79 0.72
CA LEU A 144 -11.20 -32.52 0.27
C LEU A 144 -10.54 -32.01 -1.01
N ARG A 145 -9.24 -32.22 -1.16
CA ARG A 145 -8.51 -31.90 -2.39
C ARG A 145 -8.98 -32.79 -3.54
N GLU A 146 -9.19 -34.09 -3.31
CA GLU A 146 -9.71 -34.99 -4.34
C GLU A 146 -11.12 -34.59 -4.79
N LEU A 147 -12.01 -34.29 -3.85
CA LEU A 147 -13.36 -33.79 -4.15
C LEU A 147 -13.32 -32.47 -4.93
N PHE A 148 -12.42 -31.55 -4.57
CA PHE A 148 -12.24 -30.29 -5.29
C PHE A 148 -11.79 -30.50 -6.74
N HIS A 149 -10.87 -31.44 -6.99
CA HIS A 149 -10.40 -31.76 -8.34
C HIS A 149 -11.38 -32.63 -9.15
N ALA A 150 -12.36 -33.26 -8.51
CA ALA A 150 -13.41 -34.02 -9.19
C ALA A 150 -14.51 -33.13 -9.79
N ASP A 151 -14.53 -31.83 -9.48
CA ASP A 151 -15.45 -30.89 -10.11
C ASP A 151 -15.04 -30.67 -11.58
N PRO A 152 -15.95 -30.88 -12.55
CA PRO A 152 -15.65 -30.73 -13.98
C PRO A 152 -15.10 -29.35 -14.37
N VAL A 153 -15.48 -28.28 -13.65
CA VAL A 153 -14.98 -26.92 -13.88
C VAL A 153 -13.51 -26.82 -13.48
N ILE A 154 -13.12 -27.48 -12.38
CA ILE A 154 -11.73 -27.51 -11.90
C ILE A 154 -10.89 -28.46 -12.75
N GLU A 155 -11.43 -29.62 -13.14
CA GLU A 155 -10.77 -30.59 -14.02
C GLU A 155 -10.37 -29.94 -15.36
N ALA A 156 -11.28 -29.17 -15.97
CA ALA A 156 -11.01 -28.43 -17.21
C ALA A 156 -9.85 -27.43 -17.08
N ALA A 157 -9.62 -26.89 -15.88
CA ALA A 157 -8.54 -25.97 -15.58
C ALA A 157 -7.28 -26.64 -15.00
N GLU A 158 -7.28 -27.96 -14.74
CA GLU A 158 -6.17 -28.64 -14.06
C GLU A 158 -4.86 -28.56 -14.88
N LEU A 159 -4.97 -28.49 -16.21
CA LEU A 159 -3.83 -28.29 -17.11
C LEU A 159 -3.15 -26.92 -16.93
N LEU A 160 -3.87 -25.89 -16.48
CA LEU A 160 -3.30 -24.58 -16.15
C LEU A 160 -2.49 -24.60 -14.84
N LEU A 161 -2.76 -25.58 -13.96
CA LEU A 161 -2.03 -25.79 -12.72
C LEU A 161 -0.74 -26.60 -12.91
N GLN A 162 -0.50 -27.12 -14.13
CA GLN A 162 0.72 -27.85 -14.47
C GLN A 162 1.81 -26.85 -14.92
N GLU A 163 2.73 -26.54 -14.02
CA GLU A 163 3.93 -25.80 -14.39
C GLU A 163 4.90 -26.67 -15.19
N LYS A 164 5.42 -26.10 -16.28
CA LYS A 164 6.53 -26.69 -17.03
C LYS A 164 7.82 -26.40 -16.28
N ALA A 165 8.63 -27.44 -16.04
CA ALA A 165 9.94 -27.24 -15.42
C ALA A 165 10.76 -26.20 -16.20
N PRO A 166 11.32 -25.16 -15.54
CA PRO A 166 12.16 -24.18 -16.20
C PRO A 166 13.35 -24.91 -16.85
N ARG A 167 13.59 -24.65 -18.14
CA ARG A 167 14.75 -25.23 -18.86
C ARG A 167 16.06 -24.54 -18.47
N ASP A 168 15.96 -23.29 -18.04
CA ASP A 168 17.06 -22.50 -17.50
C ASP A 168 16.69 -22.08 -16.07
N ILE A 169 17.58 -22.32 -15.11
CA ILE A 169 17.44 -21.80 -13.75
C ILE A 169 18.14 -20.43 -13.78
N PRO A 170 17.41 -19.29 -13.86
CA PRO A 170 18.05 -18.01 -13.67
C PRO A 170 18.65 -18.00 -12.27
N VAL A 171 19.96 -17.77 -12.17
CA VAL A 171 20.62 -17.51 -10.90
C VAL A 171 20.02 -16.20 -10.39
N MET A 172 18.98 -16.30 -9.55
CA MET A 172 18.51 -15.17 -8.78
C MET A 172 19.66 -14.81 -7.85
N SER A 173 20.38 -13.74 -8.16
CA SER A 173 21.31 -13.14 -7.21
C SER A 173 20.52 -12.92 -5.92
N ALA A 174 21.04 -13.44 -4.80
CA ALA A 174 20.43 -13.29 -3.50
C ALA A 174 20.08 -11.80 -3.32
N LYS A 175 18.77 -11.50 -3.31
CA LYS A 175 18.30 -10.14 -3.04
C LYS A 175 18.96 -9.73 -1.72
N HIS A 176 19.68 -8.62 -1.75
CA HIS A 176 20.48 -8.13 -0.63
C HIS A 176 19.61 -8.13 0.63
N GLU A 177 19.96 -8.96 1.61
CA GLU A 177 19.34 -8.91 2.94
C GLU A 177 19.77 -7.59 3.57
N GLU A 178 18.82 -6.67 3.77
CA GLU A 178 19.02 -5.62 4.76
C GLU A 178 19.15 -6.31 6.11
N LYS A 179 20.36 -6.26 6.68
CA LYS A 179 20.59 -6.65 8.07
C LYS A 179 19.65 -5.83 8.96
N PRO A 180 19.01 -6.43 9.98
CA PRO A 180 18.33 -5.64 10.99
C PRO A 180 19.39 -4.72 11.62
N GLY A 181 19.20 -3.40 11.49
CA GLY A 181 20.06 -2.45 12.15
C GLY A 181 20.06 -2.75 13.65
N THR A 182 21.24 -2.85 14.25
CA THR A 182 21.44 -3.00 15.71
C THR A 182 21.16 -1.70 16.47
N GLY A 183 20.28 -0.85 15.95
CA GLY A 183 19.83 0.39 16.59
C GLY A 183 18.46 0.17 17.20
N GLY A 184 18.32 0.47 18.49
CA GLY A 184 16.99 0.71 19.06
C GLY A 184 16.32 1.89 18.35
N GLY A 185 15.03 1.72 18.04
CA GLY A 185 14.23 2.66 17.22
C GLY A 185 14.36 2.32 15.73
N GLU A 186 13.30 2.06 14.97
CA GLU A 186 11.95 2.59 14.98
C GLU A 186 10.99 1.50 14.47
N LEU A 187 9.87 1.28 15.16
CA LEU A 187 8.70 0.64 14.57
C LEU A 187 8.24 1.38 13.32
N LEU A 188 7.54 0.65 12.43
CA LEU A 188 6.34 1.04 11.69
C LEU A 188 5.95 2.52 11.92
N ARG A 189 6.76 3.40 11.37
CA ARG A 189 6.24 4.66 10.89
C ARG A 189 5.49 4.30 9.60
N PRO A 190 4.48 5.08 9.19
CA PRO A 190 4.10 5.11 7.78
C PRO A 190 5.41 5.11 6.99
N GLU A 191 5.54 4.34 5.91
CA GLU A 191 6.80 4.27 5.18
C GLU A 191 7.05 5.64 4.54
N ILE A 192 7.62 6.55 5.33
CA ILE A 192 7.78 7.95 5.01
C ILE A 192 8.93 8.01 4.03
N ARG A 193 8.60 7.99 2.74
CA ARG A 193 9.58 8.15 1.67
C ARG A 193 9.83 9.63 1.48
N THR A 194 11.06 10.04 1.81
CA THR A 194 11.51 11.41 1.60
C THR A 194 12.34 11.49 0.33
N VAL A 195 11.89 12.30 -0.63
CA VAL A 195 12.61 12.59 -1.87
C VAL A 195 13.09 14.04 -1.82
N THR A 196 14.39 14.24 -1.64
CA THR A 196 15.02 15.56 -1.71
C THR A 196 15.36 15.90 -3.16
N ASN A 197 15.04 17.13 -3.59
CA ASN A 197 15.23 17.60 -4.96
C ASN A 197 14.63 16.65 -6.02
N PRO A 198 13.31 16.38 -5.97
CA PRO A 198 12.63 15.41 -6.83
C PRO A 198 12.79 15.70 -8.33
N ALA A 199 13.05 16.94 -8.72
CA ALA A 199 13.29 17.35 -10.10
C ALA A 199 14.56 16.75 -10.74
N THR A 200 15.51 16.24 -9.95
CA THR A 200 16.81 15.71 -10.42
C THR A 200 17.04 14.26 -10.00
N LYS A 201 16.00 13.57 -9.52
CA LYS A 201 16.07 12.20 -9.00
C LYS A 201 15.24 11.26 -9.87
N ASP A 202 15.38 9.96 -9.60
CA ASP A 202 14.49 8.97 -10.19
C ASP A 202 13.03 9.26 -9.82
N ARG A 203 12.13 8.95 -10.74
CA ARG A 203 10.70 9.22 -10.55
C ARG A 203 10.15 8.32 -9.46
N GLU A 204 9.72 8.94 -8.37
CA GLU A 204 8.93 8.30 -7.34
C GLU A 204 7.48 8.77 -7.41
N LEU A 205 6.56 7.89 -7.01
CA LEU A 205 5.14 8.17 -6.94
C LEU A 205 4.51 7.64 -5.66
N VAL A 206 3.32 8.14 -5.35
CA VAL A 206 2.41 7.60 -4.33
C VAL A 206 1.02 7.44 -4.94
N LEU A 207 0.30 6.42 -4.48
CA LEU A 207 -1.10 6.19 -4.79
C LEU A 207 -1.88 6.28 -3.48
N LEU A 208 -2.87 7.16 -3.41
CA LEU A 208 -3.78 7.28 -2.27
C LEU A 208 -5.20 6.94 -2.73
N SER A 209 -5.95 6.20 -1.91
CA SER A 209 -7.30 5.74 -2.29
C SER A 209 -8.16 5.43 -1.06
N ASN A 210 -9.47 5.67 -1.17
CA ASN A 210 -10.49 5.17 -0.24
C ASN A 210 -11.26 3.97 -0.80
N GLY A 211 -10.82 3.41 -1.94
CA GLY A 211 -11.48 2.32 -2.68
C GLY A 211 -12.30 2.81 -3.88
N HIS A 212 -12.92 3.98 -3.79
CA HIS A 212 -13.76 4.56 -4.84
C HIS A 212 -13.10 5.77 -5.52
N TYR A 213 -12.54 6.68 -4.73
CA TYR A 213 -11.72 7.78 -5.18
C TYR A 213 -10.24 7.43 -5.02
N SER A 214 -9.44 7.69 -6.05
CA SER A 214 -8.00 7.45 -6.02
C SER A 214 -7.24 8.57 -6.72
N LEU A 215 -6.03 8.85 -6.23
CA LEU A 215 -5.11 9.76 -6.89
C LEU A 215 -3.72 9.12 -6.95
N MET A 216 -3.00 9.43 -8.01
CA MET A 216 -1.57 9.16 -8.14
C MET A 216 -0.83 10.48 -8.21
N LEU A 217 0.21 10.65 -7.39
CA LEU A 217 1.07 11.83 -7.40
C LEU A 217 2.52 11.42 -7.60
N THR A 218 3.24 12.15 -8.44
CA THR A 218 4.69 12.05 -8.59
C THR A 218 5.38 12.94 -7.56
N ALA A 219 6.66 12.67 -7.30
CA ALA A 219 7.44 13.43 -6.33
C ALA A 219 7.61 14.90 -6.73
N THR A 220 7.37 15.26 -8.00
CA THR A 220 7.43 16.64 -8.51
C THR A 220 6.10 17.38 -8.42
N GLY A 221 4.99 16.70 -8.05
CA GLY A 221 3.67 17.29 -7.86
C GLY A 221 2.64 16.99 -8.94
N SER A 222 3.06 16.35 -10.04
CA SER A 222 2.18 15.96 -11.15
C SER A 222 1.39 14.71 -10.82
N GLY A 223 0.28 14.47 -11.53
CA GLY A 223 -0.57 13.34 -11.21
C GLY A 223 -1.98 13.41 -11.75
N TYR A 224 -2.80 12.45 -11.32
CA TYR A 224 -4.21 12.39 -11.68
C TYR A 224 -5.07 12.03 -10.48
N SER A 225 -6.36 12.29 -10.65
CA SER A 225 -7.40 11.84 -9.74
C SER A 225 -8.50 11.13 -10.52
N ARG A 226 -9.02 10.05 -9.93
CA ARG A 226 -10.04 9.17 -10.49
C ARG A 226 -11.13 8.92 -9.47
N TRP A 227 -12.35 8.78 -9.97
CA TRP A 227 -13.50 8.31 -9.22
C TRP A 227 -14.08 7.10 -9.94
N ASN A 228 -13.91 5.91 -9.35
CA ASN A 228 -14.11 4.61 -9.97
C ASN A 228 -13.40 4.57 -11.34
N ASN A 229 -14.15 4.37 -12.43
CA ASN A 229 -13.62 4.32 -13.79
C ASN A 229 -13.64 5.69 -14.51
N LEU A 230 -13.89 6.79 -13.80
CA LEU A 230 -13.96 8.14 -14.36
C LEU A 230 -12.70 8.93 -13.98
N SER A 231 -12.01 9.45 -14.99
CA SER A 231 -10.95 10.44 -14.82
C SER A 231 -11.56 11.79 -14.41
N VAL A 232 -11.13 12.31 -13.26
CA VAL A 232 -11.57 13.60 -12.71
C VAL A 232 -10.73 14.72 -13.32
N SER A 233 -9.40 14.56 -13.28
CA SER A 233 -8.43 15.50 -13.84
C SER A 233 -7.68 14.88 -15.02
N ARG A 234 -7.35 15.69 -16.02
CA ARG A 234 -6.56 15.23 -17.18
C ARG A 234 -5.14 14.89 -16.76
N TRP A 235 -4.67 13.75 -17.22
CA TRP A 235 -3.28 13.35 -17.09
C TRP A 235 -2.84 12.49 -18.25
N LYS A 236 -1.60 12.72 -18.68
CA LYS A 236 -0.94 11.90 -19.69
C LYS A 236 0.44 11.53 -19.18
N ALA A 237 0.74 10.24 -19.22
CA ALA A 237 2.08 9.77 -18.96
C ALA A 237 3.02 10.36 -20.02
N ASP A 238 3.96 11.18 -19.58
CA ASP A 238 5.03 11.70 -20.42
C ASP A 238 6.37 11.43 -19.71
N PRO A 239 7.22 10.56 -20.29
CA PRO A 239 8.49 10.18 -19.68
C PRO A 239 9.51 11.32 -19.65
N THR A 240 9.30 12.39 -20.43
CA THR A 240 10.21 13.52 -20.56
C THR A 240 9.77 14.70 -19.71
N GLU A 241 8.49 15.10 -19.81
CA GLU A 241 7.95 16.26 -19.12
C GLU A 241 6.91 15.84 -18.08
N ASP A 242 7.07 16.26 -16.83
CA ASP A 242 6.11 15.94 -15.76
C ASP A 242 5.19 17.14 -15.49
N ARG A 243 4.32 17.47 -16.45
CA ARG A 243 3.54 18.73 -16.47
C ARG A 243 2.02 18.58 -16.34
N TRP A 244 1.53 17.36 -16.14
CA TRP A 244 0.09 17.10 -16.09
C TRP A 244 -0.35 16.86 -14.65
N GLY A 245 -1.36 17.59 -14.20
CA GLY A 245 -1.97 17.38 -12.90
C GLY A 245 -2.74 18.58 -12.38
N GLN A 246 -2.88 18.60 -11.06
CA GLN A 246 -3.53 19.69 -10.34
C GLN A 246 -2.48 20.44 -9.54
N PHE A 247 -2.35 21.73 -9.82
CA PHE A 247 -1.25 22.55 -9.34
C PHE A 247 -1.75 23.75 -8.56
N ILE A 248 -0.89 24.26 -7.68
CA ILE A 248 -1.10 25.52 -6.99
C ILE A 248 0.12 26.38 -7.30
N PHE A 249 -0.14 27.61 -7.73
CA PHE A 249 0.85 28.59 -8.08
C PHE A 249 0.86 29.71 -7.04
N LEU A 250 2.05 30.20 -6.75
CA LEU A 250 2.29 31.38 -5.96
C LEU A 250 2.87 32.45 -6.87
N ARG A 251 2.43 33.69 -6.67
CA ARG A 251 3.01 34.86 -7.32
C ARG A 251 3.23 35.95 -6.29
N ASP A 252 4.47 36.43 -6.20
CA ASP A 252 4.76 37.64 -5.45
C ASP A 252 4.30 38.84 -6.27
N THR A 253 3.38 39.64 -5.73
CA THR A 253 2.80 40.77 -6.46
C THR A 253 3.77 41.96 -6.58
N THR A 254 4.78 42.01 -5.72
CA THR A 254 5.78 43.09 -5.69
C THR A 254 6.88 42.84 -6.72
N SER A 255 7.46 41.63 -6.76
CA SER A 255 8.51 41.28 -7.74
C SER A 255 7.93 40.84 -9.09
N GLY A 256 6.70 40.32 -9.10
CA GLY A 256 6.07 39.70 -10.27
C GLY A 256 6.54 38.26 -10.54
N GLU A 257 7.46 37.72 -9.73
CA GLU A 257 7.92 36.35 -9.84
C GLU A 257 6.81 35.37 -9.43
N TRP A 258 6.77 34.23 -10.13
CA TRP A 258 5.77 33.19 -9.86
C TRP A 258 6.34 31.79 -10.06
N TRP A 259 5.84 30.86 -9.26
CA TRP A 259 6.30 29.48 -9.21
C TRP A 259 5.19 28.54 -8.76
N SER A 260 5.37 27.24 -9.02
CA SER A 260 4.52 26.18 -8.46
C SER A 260 4.90 25.92 -7.01
N THR A 261 3.93 25.59 -6.15
CA THR A 261 4.20 25.14 -4.77
C THR A 261 4.90 23.78 -4.72
N THR A 262 4.83 23.03 -5.82
CA THR A 262 5.55 21.78 -6.08
C THR A 262 6.77 22.03 -7.00
N ALA A 263 7.59 21.02 -7.27
CA ALA A 263 8.78 21.19 -8.12
C ALA A 263 8.40 21.51 -9.58
N GLU A 264 7.37 20.85 -10.10
CA GLU A 264 6.80 21.10 -11.42
C GLU A 264 5.40 21.74 -11.29
N PRO A 265 4.87 22.38 -12.35
CA PRO A 265 5.48 22.63 -13.66
C PRO A 265 6.37 23.87 -13.75
N ARG A 266 6.38 24.74 -12.72
CA ARG A 266 7.16 25.98 -12.72
C ARG A 266 8.14 26.03 -11.55
N ARG A 267 9.43 25.93 -11.88
CA ARG A 267 10.55 26.11 -10.96
C ARG A 267 10.88 27.59 -10.76
N ALA A 268 11.29 27.94 -9.54
CA ALA A 268 11.90 29.21 -9.18
C ALA A 268 13.42 29.07 -9.13
N GLU A 269 14.13 30.19 -9.30
CA GLU A 269 15.58 30.21 -9.13
C GLU A 269 15.94 29.99 -7.66
N GLY A 270 16.95 29.15 -7.40
CA GLY A 270 17.40 28.84 -6.05
C GLY A 270 16.41 28.04 -5.19
N GLU A 271 15.35 27.48 -5.77
CA GLU A 271 14.36 26.73 -5.00
C GLU A 271 14.96 25.50 -4.30
N GLN A 272 14.51 25.25 -3.07
CA GLN A 272 14.78 24.00 -2.36
C GLN A 272 13.48 23.22 -2.27
N THR A 273 13.49 21.97 -2.73
CA THR A 273 12.28 21.14 -2.78
C THR A 273 12.50 19.79 -2.09
N LYS A 274 11.49 19.37 -1.33
CA LYS A 274 11.46 18.07 -0.66
C LYS A 274 10.03 17.54 -0.73
N THR A 275 9.90 16.27 -1.07
CA THR A 275 8.61 15.58 -1.05
C THR A 275 8.63 14.47 -0.02
N VAL A 276 7.53 14.29 0.68
CA VAL A 276 7.36 13.29 1.74
C VAL A 276 6.09 12.51 1.42
N PHE A 277 6.23 11.22 1.12
CA PHE A 277 5.09 10.33 0.94
C PHE A 277 4.88 9.50 2.19
N GLY A 278 3.70 9.61 2.81
CA GLY A 278 3.21 8.69 3.83
C GLY A 278 2.05 7.85 3.28
N ASP A 279 1.49 7.00 4.14
CA ASP A 279 0.35 6.15 3.79
C ASP A 279 -0.96 6.95 3.74
N GLU A 280 -1.04 8.01 4.54
CA GLU A 280 -2.23 8.85 4.71
C GLU A 280 -2.21 10.11 3.85
N LYS A 281 -1.03 10.56 3.43
CA LYS A 281 -0.87 11.83 2.69
C LYS A 281 0.41 11.92 1.88
N ALA A 282 0.40 12.82 0.91
CA ALA A 282 1.60 13.34 0.26
C ALA A 282 1.87 14.76 0.73
N GLU A 283 3.13 15.08 1.06
CA GLU A 283 3.55 16.45 1.40
C GLU A 283 4.61 16.94 0.43
N PHE A 284 4.44 18.17 -0.04
CA PHE A 284 5.42 18.89 -0.85
C PHE A 284 5.88 20.11 -0.09
N HIS A 285 7.19 20.18 0.14
CA HIS A 285 7.84 21.28 0.82
C HIS A 285 8.70 22.02 -0.19
N LYS A 286 8.51 23.33 -0.29
CA LYS A 286 9.27 24.17 -1.20
C LYS A 286 9.61 25.50 -0.55
N THR A 287 10.88 25.87 -0.60
CA THR A 287 11.39 27.15 -0.12
C THR A 287 11.98 27.93 -1.29
N VAL A 288 11.57 29.20 -1.45
CA VAL A 288 12.08 30.14 -2.45
C VAL A 288 12.42 31.43 -1.71
N GLY A 289 13.72 31.74 -1.61
CA GLY A 289 14.20 32.80 -0.73
C GLY A 289 13.74 32.60 0.71
N GLU A 290 12.97 33.55 1.24
CA GLU A 290 12.46 33.53 2.61
C GLU A 290 11.03 32.97 2.72
N LEU A 291 10.38 32.65 1.60
CA LEU A 291 9.04 32.08 1.60
C LEU A 291 9.09 30.55 1.53
N THR A 292 8.47 29.90 2.51
CA THR A 292 8.26 28.45 2.49
C THR A 292 6.79 28.13 2.23
N SER A 293 6.56 27.14 1.37
CA SER A 293 5.24 26.59 1.07
C SER A 293 5.23 25.09 1.38
N THR A 294 4.18 24.64 2.06
CA THR A 294 3.90 23.23 2.30
C THR A 294 2.53 22.90 1.74
N VAL A 295 2.46 21.90 0.87
CA VAL A 295 1.21 21.35 0.33
C VAL A 295 1.02 19.95 0.84
N GLU A 296 -0.08 19.71 1.55
CA GLU A 296 -0.51 18.37 1.97
C GLU A 296 -1.68 17.93 1.09
N VAL A 297 -1.60 16.70 0.56
CA VAL A 297 -2.64 16.10 -0.26
C VAL A 297 -3.13 14.80 0.37
N ILE A 298 -4.45 14.69 0.54
CA ILE A 298 -5.13 13.54 1.15
C ILE A 298 -6.30 13.07 0.30
N VAL A 299 -6.73 11.82 0.52
CA VAL A 299 -8.03 11.31 0.05
C VAL A 299 -8.96 11.18 1.26
N GLY A 300 -10.20 11.63 1.13
CA GLY A 300 -11.21 11.49 2.18
C GLY A 300 -11.57 10.03 2.41
N THR A 301 -11.62 9.60 3.68
CA THR A 301 -11.94 8.20 4.02
C THR A 301 -13.40 7.86 3.74
N GLU A 302 -14.32 8.77 4.10
CA GLU A 302 -15.77 8.56 4.01
C GLU A 302 -16.42 9.24 2.79
N HIS A 303 -15.65 10.01 2.02
CA HIS A 303 -16.16 10.82 0.91
C HIS A 303 -15.25 10.69 -0.30
N ASP A 304 -15.85 10.65 -1.49
CA ASP A 304 -15.15 10.59 -2.77
C ASP A 304 -14.57 11.95 -3.17
N ALA A 305 -13.58 12.38 -2.39
CA ALA A 305 -12.95 13.69 -2.51
C ALA A 305 -11.46 13.62 -2.17
N GLU A 306 -10.69 14.52 -2.77
CA GLU A 306 -9.34 14.84 -2.33
C GLU A 306 -9.29 16.20 -1.64
N GLY A 307 -8.38 16.34 -0.68
CA GLY A 307 -8.09 17.59 0.00
C GLY A 307 -6.66 18.04 -0.30
N ARG A 308 -6.48 19.34 -0.60
CA ARG A 308 -5.17 19.97 -0.74
C ARG A 308 -5.07 21.15 0.22
N ARG A 309 -4.20 21.05 1.24
CA ARG A 309 -3.95 22.14 2.18
C ARG A 309 -2.64 22.82 1.84
N VAL A 310 -2.66 24.13 1.64
CA VAL A 310 -1.47 24.95 1.43
C VAL A 310 -1.20 25.76 2.69
N THR A 311 0.02 25.66 3.20
CA THR A 311 0.52 26.49 4.29
C THR A 311 1.66 27.34 3.76
N LEU A 312 1.57 28.66 3.93
CA LEU A 312 2.62 29.61 3.57
C LEU A 312 3.25 30.17 4.84
N LEU A 313 4.57 30.20 4.86
CA LEU A 313 5.37 30.74 5.96
C LEU A 313 6.36 31.75 5.39
N ASN A 314 6.21 33.00 5.79
CA ASN A 314 7.20 34.05 5.53
C ASN A 314 8.22 34.05 6.66
N MET A 315 9.47 33.74 6.35
CA MET A 315 10.58 33.75 7.31
C MET A 315 11.41 35.03 7.24
N GLY A 316 11.04 35.96 6.36
CA GLY A 316 11.68 37.26 6.20
C GLY A 316 11.20 38.29 7.20
N ASP A 317 11.83 39.45 7.18
CA ASP A 317 11.50 40.62 8.00
C ASP A 317 10.55 41.61 7.29
N GLU A 318 10.30 41.41 6.00
CA GLU A 318 9.39 42.21 5.19
C GLU A 318 8.02 41.53 4.98
N ASP A 319 6.96 42.33 4.95
CA ASP A 319 5.63 41.87 4.52
C ASP A 319 5.66 41.46 3.03
N ARG A 320 5.08 40.29 2.73
CA ARG A 320 4.96 39.74 1.36
C ARG A 320 3.49 39.64 0.97
N PHE A 321 3.16 40.07 -0.24
CA PHE A 321 1.82 39.95 -0.82
C PHE A 321 1.85 38.84 -1.88
N ILE A 322 1.27 37.70 -1.53
CA ILE A 322 1.30 36.49 -2.36
C ILE A 322 -0.09 36.20 -2.92
N GLU A 323 -0.20 36.16 -4.25
CA GLU A 323 -1.37 35.63 -4.94
C GLU A 323 -1.27 34.11 -5.05
N VAL A 324 -2.37 33.42 -4.72
CA VAL A 324 -2.46 31.96 -4.76
C VAL A 324 -3.47 31.56 -5.83
N THR A 325 -3.02 30.77 -6.80
CA THR A 325 -3.86 30.31 -7.93
C THR A 325 -3.87 28.78 -8.01
N SER A 326 -5.04 28.16 -7.86
CA SER A 326 -5.22 26.73 -8.13
C SER A 326 -5.53 26.45 -9.60
N TYR A 327 -5.06 25.34 -10.14
CA TYR A 327 -5.28 24.91 -11.52
C TYR A 327 -5.61 23.41 -11.59
N MET A 328 -6.59 23.07 -12.40
CA MET A 328 -6.90 21.69 -12.81
C MET A 328 -7.52 21.68 -14.21
N GLU A 329 -7.31 20.62 -14.98
CA GLU A 329 -8.06 20.38 -16.22
C GLU A 329 -9.12 19.29 -16.01
N PRO A 330 -10.42 19.63 -15.85
CA PRO A 330 -11.46 18.63 -15.62
C PRO A 330 -11.73 17.76 -16.86
N VAL A 331 -11.97 16.46 -16.65
CA VAL A 331 -12.29 15.47 -17.70
C VAL A 331 -13.69 14.89 -17.54
N ILE A 332 -14.01 14.34 -16.36
CA ILE A 332 -15.33 13.77 -15.99
C ILE A 332 -15.82 12.75 -17.04
N ALA A 333 -14.95 11.82 -17.42
CA ALA A 333 -15.21 10.79 -18.42
C ALA A 333 -14.29 9.57 -18.20
N GLY A 334 -14.63 8.44 -18.80
CA GLY A 334 -13.72 7.28 -18.85
C GLY A 334 -12.47 7.58 -19.70
N ASP A 335 -11.39 6.85 -19.41
CA ASP A 335 -10.06 7.10 -19.98
C ASP A 335 -10.02 7.11 -21.52
N ASP A 336 -10.79 6.22 -22.16
CA ASP A 336 -10.88 6.12 -23.62
C ASP A 336 -11.49 7.37 -24.26
N GLY A 337 -12.39 8.05 -23.54
CA GLY A 337 -13.13 9.19 -24.06
C GLY A 337 -12.30 10.47 -24.18
N ASP A 338 -11.35 10.71 -23.27
CA ASP A 338 -10.45 11.87 -23.35
C ASP A 338 -9.22 11.57 -24.22
N SER A 339 -8.65 10.37 -24.10
CA SER A 339 -7.43 9.97 -24.80
C SER A 339 -7.57 9.95 -26.32
N GLY A 340 -8.76 9.63 -26.85
CA GLY A 340 -9.01 9.56 -28.29
C GLY A 340 -9.19 10.91 -28.99
N HIS A 341 -9.81 11.91 -28.33
CA HIS A 341 -10.06 13.22 -28.95
C HIS A 341 -10.17 14.36 -27.91
N PRO A 342 -9.06 14.84 -27.33
CA PRO A 342 -9.07 15.78 -26.20
C PRO A 342 -9.83 17.09 -26.46
N VAL A 343 -9.65 17.68 -27.65
CA VAL A 343 -10.33 18.94 -28.04
C VAL A 343 -11.85 18.76 -28.08
N PHE A 344 -12.32 17.59 -28.55
CA PHE A 344 -13.74 17.29 -28.60
C PHE A 344 -14.28 17.02 -27.20
N SER A 345 -13.55 16.28 -26.37
CA SER A 345 -13.95 16.03 -24.98
C SER A 345 -14.06 17.30 -24.13
N ARG A 346 -13.27 18.34 -24.42
CA ARG A 346 -13.37 19.67 -23.78
C ARG A 346 -14.70 20.37 -24.08
N MET A 347 -15.29 20.18 -25.25
CA MET A 347 -16.54 20.87 -25.65
C MET A 347 -17.76 20.47 -24.81
N PHE A 348 -17.69 19.33 -24.11
CA PHE A 348 -18.80 18.81 -23.30
C PHE A 348 -18.70 19.17 -21.83
N ILE A 349 -17.62 19.83 -21.40
CA ILE A 349 -17.45 20.28 -20.02
C ILE A 349 -17.94 21.71 -19.89
N ARG A 350 -18.87 21.91 -18.95
CA ARG A 350 -19.30 23.24 -18.53
C ARG A 350 -18.76 23.52 -17.15
N THR A 351 -18.37 24.77 -16.94
CA THR A 351 -17.96 25.27 -15.64
C THR A 351 -18.84 26.44 -15.21
N GLU A 352 -19.08 26.55 -13.91
CA GLU A 352 -19.81 27.65 -13.30
C GLU A 352 -19.09 28.07 -12.02
N ILE A 353 -18.97 29.37 -11.79
CA ILE A 353 -18.50 29.93 -10.53
C ILE A 353 -19.72 30.19 -9.65
N GLY A 354 -19.71 29.65 -8.44
CA GLY A 354 -20.77 29.87 -7.45
C GLY A 354 -20.92 31.35 -7.11
N LYS A 355 -22.12 31.74 -6.65
CA LYS A 355 -22.47 33.15 -6.37
C LYS A 355 -21.51 33.88 -5.43
N ARG A 356 -20.88 33.15 -4.50
CA ARG A 356 -19.91 33.69 -3.53
C ARG A 356 -18.47 33.71 -4.03
N GLY A 357 -18.20 33.16 -5.23
CA GLY A 357 -16.85 33.03 -5.78
C GLY A 357 -15.99 31.94 -5.13
N ASP A 358 -16.56 31.14 -4.22
CA ASP A 358 -15.85 30.15 -3.39
C ASP A 358 -15.89 28.72 -3.94
N VAL A 359 -16.64 28.49 -5.03
CA VAL A 359 -16.82 27.16 -5.63
C VAL A 359 -16.76 27.28 -7.14
N ILE A 360 -15.98 26.41 -7.79
CA ILE A 360 -16.06 26.15 -9.23
C ILE A 360 -16.73 24.78 -9.41
N ARG A 361 -17.87 24.75 -10.10
CA ARG A 361 -18.57 23.52 -10.47
C ARG A 361 -18.18 23.15 -11.89
N ALA A 362 -17.88 21.88 -12.12
CA ALA A 362 -17.68 21.34 -13.45
C ALA A 362 -18.61 20.14 -13.66
N TRP A 363 -19.28 20.07 -14.79
CA TRP A 363 -20.07 18.90 -15.16
C TRP A 363 -19.99 18.63 -16.66
N ARG A 364 -20.25 17.38 -17.03
CA ARG A 364 -20.30 16.95 -18.42
C ARG A 364 -21.75 16.87 -18.90
N ASN A 365 -22.05 17.49 -20.03
CA ASN A 365 -23.38 17.33 -20.65
C ASN A 365 -23.54 15.89 -21.17
N LYS A 366 -24.72 15.31 -20.94
CA LYS A 366 -25.08 14.02 -21.58
C LYS A 366 -25.11 14.21 -23.09
N ARG A 367 -24.68 13.17 -23.83
CA ARG A 367 -24.96 13.08 -25.26
C ARG A 367 -26.47 12.90 -25.40
N ASP A 368 -27.17 13.80 -26.09
CA ASP A 368 -28.46 13.45 -26.65
C ASP A 368 -28.21 12.36 -27.69
N LEU A 369 -28.57 11.13 -27.35
CA LEU A 369 -28.75 10.07 -28.34
C LEU A 369 -30.15 10.30 -28.92
N SER A 370 -30.22 11.12 -29.96
CA SER A 370 -31.36 11.12 -30.89
C SER A 370 -31.32 9.88 -31.75
#